data_AF-A0A538RY25-F1
#
_entry.id   AF-A0A538RY25-F1
#
_cell.length_a   1.000
_cell.length_b   1.000
_cell.length_c   1.000
_cell.angle_alpha   90.00
_cell.angle_beta   90.00
_cell.angle_gamma   90.00
#
_symmetry.space_group_name_H-M   'P 1'
#
loop_
_entity.id
_entity.type
_entity.pdbx_description
1 polymer ?
#
loop_
_entity_poly.entity_id
_entity_poly.type
_entity_poly.pdbx_seq_one_letter_code
_entity_poly.pdbx_strand_id
1 'polypeptide(L)'
;MYAAIALASWPFGEVRPWTARLPSALAAAATVWMFYWYFARVLGRHGGLLAALVLPAAPMWLDKAGAAEIDMLQVAWVTGAVLCFLRALECAEEGGANGGAPARRWWLLALLCLAGGVLTKWTAPVFFYATALSLLWWRGRLRLLLSRQHLLGVALAGSIVLAWVSAVIVDVGWSTFIHTVGREALARIVPQNYGRPYLWREVPLHPLRILAITLRYDERGRRLLQALHCWAWPNLILWSFVAEHAPRHSFPFFPAIAGLAALVWAAWVGGSVPWRWSRATPTGALAVMLISWLVVKVVFVQCVMPSRNDARQPRARGAQLAALVPPDKQLYVLGLKDKDEGIIFHYGRPALRLHDPQNLALPQATLYCLLDEYEWKELPASWPAAEIISRLPDELGSTLVLVRLTID
;
A
#
# COMPACT_ATOMS: atom_id res chain seq x y z
N MET A 1 6.33 -7.22 1.70
CA MET A 1 5.48 -7.42 2.90
C MET A 1 5.76 -8.74 3.60
N TYR A 2 5.69 -9.89 2.92
CA TYR A 2 5.91 -11.20 3.55
C TYR A 2 7.21 -11.32 4.36
N ALA A 3 8.35 -10.85 3.82
CA ALA A 3 9.60 -10.83 4.58
C ALA A 3 9.51 -10.00 5.88
N ALA A 4 8.77 -8.89 5.87
CA ALA A 4 8.55 -8.07 7.07
C ALA A 4 7.61 -8.76 8.07
N ILE A 5 6.58 -9.47 7.59
CA ILE A 5 5.71 -10.30 8.44
C ILE A 5 6.51 -11.44 9.08
N ALA A 6 7.33 -12.13 8.29
CA ALA A 6 8.19 -13.20 8.79
C ALA A 6 9.15 -12.67 9.87
N LEU A 7 9.81 -11.54 9.62
CA LEU A 7 10.69 -10.90 10.60
C LEU A 7 9.94 -10.50 11.89
N ALA A 8 8.75 -9.91 11.77
CA ALA A 8 7.92 -9.53 12.91
C ALA A 8 7.38 -10.75 13.70
N SER A 9 7.20 -11.89 13.02
CA SER A 9 6.66 -13.11 13.61
C SER A 9 7.75 -14.06 14.14
N TRP A 10 9.00 -13.89 13.69
CA TRP A 10 10.11 -14.77 14.04
C TRP A 10 10.31 -14.98 15.55
N PRO A 11 10.22 -13.95 16.42
CA PRO A 11 10.35 -14.15 17.87
C PRO A 11 9.25 -15.01 18.49
N PHE A 12 8.14 -15.22 17.79
CA PHE A 12 6.96 -15.95 18.29
C PHE A 12 6.85 -17.37 17.74
N GLY A 13 7.70 -17.75 16.77
CA GLY A 13 7.69 -19.07 16.13
C GLY A 13 6.49 -19.32 15.19
N GLU A 14 5.51 -18.43 15.14
CA GLU A 14 4.31 -18.55 14.31
C GLU A 14 3.82 -17.17 13.85
N VAL A 15 3.09 -17.13 12.73
CA VAL A 15 2.45 -15.89 12.26
C VAL A 15 1.12 -15.72 12.99
N ARG A 16 0.99 -14.65 13.78
CA ARG A 16 -0.24 -14.29 14.49
C ARG A 16 -0.92 -13.11 13.77
N PRO A 17 -2.25 -12.92 13.96
CA PRO A 17 -2.94 -11.78 13.35
C PRO A 17 -2.29 -10.43 13.63
N TRP A 18 -1.77 -10.22 14.85
CA TRP A 18 -1.16 -8.95 15.22
C TRP A 18 0.28 -8.81 14.69
N THR A 19 1.08 -9.89 14.62
CA THR A 19 2.43 -9.84 14.05
C THR A 19 2.38 -9.64 12.53
N ALA A 20 1.35 -10.16 11.86
CA ALA A 20 1.09 -9.91 10.44
C ALA A 20 0.73 -8.45 10.13
N ARG A 21 0.09 -7.75 11.09
CA ARG A 21 -0.32 -6.33 10.96
C ARG A 21 0.76 -5.35 11.42
N LEU A 22 1.71 -5.81 12.24
CA LEU A 22 2.75 -4.98 12.83
C LEU A 22 3.59 -4.20 11.80
N PRO A 23 4.02 -4.79 10.65
CA PRO A 23 4.76 -4.03 9.64
C PRO A 23 4.02 -2.79 9.12
N SER A 24 2.70 -2.89 8.89
CA SER A 24 1.87 -1.76 8.46
C SER A 24 1.73 -0.70 9.55
N ALA A 25 1.56 -1.12 10.81
CA ALA A 25 1.47 -0.19 11.94
C ALA A 25 2.79 0.57 12.14
N LEU A 26 3.93 -0.11 12.03
CA LEU A 26 5.26 0.51 12.09
C LEU A 26 5.50 1.44 10.89
N ALA A 27 5.10 1.04 9.69
CA ALA A 27 5.19 1.88 8.50
C ALA A 27 4.35 3.16 8.64
N ALA A 28 3.13 3.06 9.17
CA ALA A 28 2.28 4.21 9.47
C ALA A 28 2.96 5.16 10.47
N ALA A 29 3.47 4.63 11.59
CA ALA A 29 4.16 5.42 12.60
C ALA A 29 5.43 6.10 12.06
N ALA A 30 6.23 5.36 11.29
CA ALA A 30 7.43 5.90 10.62
C ALA A 30 7.06 7.04 9.67
N THR A 31 5.96 6.92 8.92
CA THR A 31 5.50 7.97 8.01
C THR A 31 5.11 9.25 8.76
N VAL A 32 4.36 9.12 9.87
CA VAL A 32 4.02 10.25 10.75
C VAL A 32 5.28 10.92 11.33
N TRP A 33 6.25 10.11 11.77
CA TRP A 33 7.50 10.63 12.31
C TRP A 33 8.36 11.36 11.27
N MET A 34 8.48 10.79 10.05
CA MET A 34 9.19 11.46 8.95
C MET A 34 8.51 12.78 8.56
N PHE A 35 7.18 12.82 8.56
CA PHE A 35 6.41 14.04 8.34
C PHE A 35 6.67 15.09 9.43
N TYR A 36 6.56 14.70 10.71
CA TYR A 36 6.91 15.56 11.84
C TYR A 36 8.31 16.15 11.66
N TRP A 37 9.30 15.29 11.42
CA TRP A 37 10.70 15.68 11.31
C TRP A 37 10.93 16.69 10.18
N TYR A 38 10.42 16.41 8.98
CA TYR A 38 10.65 17.26 7.83
C TYR A 38 9.89 18.59 7.93
N PHE A 39 8.62 18.56 8.34
CA PHE A 39 7.83 19.78 8.53
C PHE A 39 8.35 20.62 9.71
N ALA A 40 8.82 20.00 10.80
CA ALA A 40 9.43 20.72 11.92
C ALA A 40 10.69 21.48 11.49
N ARG A 41 11.45 20.94 10.54
CA ARG A 41 12.62 21.59 9.97
C ARG A 41 12.25 22.81 9.12
N VAL A 42 11.18 22.72 8.33
CA VAL A 42 10.78 23.78 7.39
C VAL A 42 9.96 24.88 8.06
N LEU A 43 8.99 24.50 8.90
CA LEU A 43 7.97 25.38 9.49
C LEU A 43 8.13 25.58 11.01
N GLY A 44 9.16 24.96 11.62
CA GLY A 44 9.32 24.91 13.07
C GLY A 44 8.48 23.82 13.75
N ARG A 45 8.75 23.58 15.03
CA ARG A 45 8.14 22.47 15.82
C ARG A 45 6.61 22.40 15.71
N HIS A 46 5.93 23.54 15.77
CA HIS A 46 4.47 23.61 15.65
C HIS A 46 3.97 23.13 14.29
N GLY A 47 4.60 23.54 13.18
CA GLY A 47 4.25 23.04 11.85
C GLY A 47 4.50 21.55 11.69
N GLY A 48 5.56 21.03 12.32
CA GLY A 48 5.81 19.58 12.43
C GLY A 48 4.69 18.85 13.15
N LEU A 49 4.27 19.34 14.32
CA LEU A 49 3.16 18.75 15.09
C LEU A 49 1.85 18.77 14.30
N LEU A 50 1.53 19.87 13.62
CA LEU A 50 0.34 19.96 12.77
C LEU A 50 0.37 18.90 11.67
N ALA A 51 1.49 18.73 10.97
CA ALA A 51 1.64 17.71 9.95
C ALA A 51 1.46 16.28 10.50
N ALA A 52 2.02 16.01 11.68
CA ALA A 52 1.91 14.72 12.34
C ALA A 52 0.51 14.40 12.86
N LEU A 53 -0.30 15.42 13.19
CA LEU A 53 -1.68 15.28 13.63
C LEU A 53 -2.66 15.15 12.45
N VAL A 54 -2.42 15.90 11.37
CA VAL A 54 -3.29 15.92 10.18
C VAL A 54 -3.13 14.65 9.35
N LEU A 55 -1.91 14.14 9.18
CA LEU A 55 -1.64 12.96 8.35
C LEU A 55 -2.46 11.71 8.72
N PRO A 56 -2.50 11.27 10.00
CA PRO A 56 -3.28 10.10 10.39
C PRO A 56 -4.80 10.37 10.50
N ALA A 57 -5.26 11.60 10.23
CA ALA A 57 -6.67 11.96 10.20
C ALA A 57 -7.38 11.63 8.86
N ALA A 58 -6.66 11.00 7.92
CA ALA A 58 -7.25 10.56 6.66
C ALA A 58 -8.03 9.23 6.82
N PRO A 59 -9.23 9.08 6.22
CA PRO A 59 -10.01 7.84 6.23
C PRO A 59 -9.22 6.58 5.82
N MET A 60 -8.34 6.69 4.83
CA MET A 60 -7.51 5.57 4.39
C MET A 60 -6.51 5.10 5.46
N TRP A 61 -6.08 6.00 6.36
CA TRP A 61 -5.18 5.65 7.45
C TRP A 61 -5.84 4.70 8.45
N LEU A 62 -7.13 4.88 8.69
CA LEU A 62 -7.93 4.05 9.61
C LEU A 62 -7.99 2.59 9.13
N ASP A 63 -8.18 2.40 7.83
CA ASP A 63 -8.25 1.07 7.21
C ASP A 63 -6.87 0.44 7.04
N LYS A 64 -5.90 1.19 6.50
CA LYS A 64 -4.62 0.62 6.05
C LYS A 64 -3.54 0.53 7.13
N ALA A 65 -3.56 1.36 8.17
CA ALA A 65 -2.53 1.32 9.20
C ALA A 65 -2.57 0.03 10.02
N GLY A 66 -3.76 -0.53 10.23
CA GLY A 66 -3.97 -1.77 10.99
C GLY A 66 -4.11 -3.02 10.12
N ALA A 67 -4.13 -2.89 8.79
CA ALA A 67 -4.31 -4.01 7.88
C ALA A 67 -2.97 -4.68 7.55
N ALA A 68 -2.97 -6.01 7.39
CA ALA A 68 -1.81 -6.78 6.95
C ALA A 68 -1.63 -6.68 5.42
N GLU A 69 -1.67 -5.46 4.89
CA GLU A 69 -1.59 -5.15 3.46
C GLU A 69 -0.29 -4.42 3.11
N ILE A 70 0.14 -4.55 1.85
CA ILE A 70 1.38 -3.94 1.36
C ILE A 70 1.32 -2.41 1.27
N ASP A 71 0.12 -1.83 1.22
CA ASP A 71 -0.08 -0.44 0.83
C ASP A 71 0.55 0.55 1.83
N MET A 72 0.39 0.34 3.14
CA MET A 72 0.97 1.23 4.13
C MET A 72 2.51 1.19 4.15
N LEU A 73 3.09 0.00 3.92
CA LEU A 73 4.53 -0.15 3.77
C LEU A 73 5.03 0.61 2.53
N GLN A 74 4.28 0.56 1.43
CA GLN A 74 4.59 1.36 0.25
C GLN A 74 4.50 2.87 0.51
N VAL A 75 3.49 3.34 1.25
CA VAL A 75 3.38 4.75 1.64
C VAL A 75 4.62 5.21 2.41
N ALA A 76 5.10 4.40 3.36
CA ALA A 76 6.30 4.72 4.12
C ALA A 76 7.54 4.80 3.22
N TRP A 77 7.74 3.83 2.33
CA TRP A 77 8.87 3.84 1.39
C TRP A 77 8.85 5.03 0.44
N VAL A 78 7.70 5.32 -0.18
CA VAL A 78 7.55 6.45 -1.10
C VAL A 78 7.74 7.77 -0.35
N THR A 79 7.18 7.89 0.85
CA THR A 79 7.36 9.08 1.70
C THR A 79 8.82 9.28 2.06
N GLY A 80 9.49 8.24 2.55
CA GLY A 80 10.91 8.28 2.87
C GLY A 80 11.75 8.66 1.65
N ALA A 81 11.44 8.09 0.48
CA ALA A 81 12.11 8.41 -0.77
C ALA A 81 11.94 9.90 -1.14
N VAL A 82 10.71 10.41 -1.14
CA VAL A 82 10.42 11.81 -1.49
C VAL A 82 11.05 12.76 -0.48
N LEU A 83 10.88 12.57 0.82
CA LEU A 83 11.42 13.47 1.84
C LEU A 83 12.96 13.47 1.86
N CYS A 84 13.60 12.32 1.68
CA CYS A 84 15.06 12.25 1.50
C CYS A 84 15.50 12.97 0.22
N PHE A 85 14.76 12.82 -0.88
CA PHE A 85 15.03 13.55 -2.13
C PHE A 85 14.91 15.07 -1.93
N LEU A 86 13.88 15.55 -1.22
CA LEU A 86 13.75 16.98 -0.93
C LEU A 86 14.94 17.50 -0.11
N ARG A 87 15.45 16.71 0.85
CA ARG A 87 16.68 17.04 1.57
C ARG A 87 17.91 17.05 0.68
N ALA A 88 18.01 16.12 -0.25
CA ALA A 88 19.09 16.11 -1.25
C ALA A 88 19.06 17.38 -2.12
N LEU A 89 17.85 17.78 -2.54
CA LEU A 89 17.62 18.99 -3.33
C LEU A 89 17.98 20.26 -2.54
N GLU A 90 17.51 20.39 -1.30
CA GLU A 90 17.87 21.51 -0.42
C GLU A 90 19.40 21.63 -0.25
N CYS A 91 20.08 20.51 0.02
CA CYS A 91 21.54 20.52 0.15
C CYS A 91 22.26 20.90 -1.15
N ALA A 92 21.73 20.52 -2.31
CA ALA A 92 22.27 20.91 -3.61
C ALA A 92 22.02 22.40 -3.91
N GLU A 93 20.89 22.96 -3.48
CA GLU A 93 20.56 24.38 -3.62
C GLU A 93 21.39 25.26 -2.68
N GLU A 94 21.64 24.83 -1.44
CA GLU A 94 22.45 25.54 -0.44
C GLU A 94 23.97 25.45 -0.72
N GLY A 95 24.45 24.31 -1.25
CA GLY A 95 25.88 23.99 -1.35
C GLY A 95 26.60 24.39 -2.64
N GLY A 96 25.92 24.95 -3.65
CA GLY A 96 26.52 25.27 -4.95
C GLY A 96 27.22 24.08 -5.63
N ALA A 97 28.25 24.34 -6.44
CA ALA A 97 28.99 23.30 -7.19
C ALA A 97 29.69 22.23 -6.31
N ASN A 98 29.86 22.50 -5.01
CA ASN A 98 30.60 21.67 -4.05
C ASN A 98 29.70 20.97 -3.00
N GLY A 99 28.37 20.92 -3.18
CA GLY A 99 27.40 20.30 -2.25
C GLY A 99 27.51 18.77 -2.05
N GLY A 100 28.71 18.18 -2.23
CA GLY A 100 28.94 16.79 -2.59
C GLY A 100 28.61 15.73 -1.55
N ALA A 101 28.85 15.96 -0.25
CA ALA A 101 28.74 14.89 0.75
C ALA A 101 27.33 14.75 1.38
N PRO A 102 26.68 15.84 1.86
CA PRO A 102 25.33 15.72 2.43
C PRO A 102 24.29 15.34 1.39
N ALA A 103 24.32 15.95 0.20
CA ALA A 103 23.39 15.63 -0.88
C ALA A 103 23.53 14.16 -1.33
N ARG A 104 24.75 13.61 -1.38
CA ARG A 104 25.00 12.21 -1.73
C ARG A 104 24.33 11.25 -0.75
N ARG A 105 24.44 11.52 0.56
CA ARG A 105 23.80 10.68 1.59
C ARG A 105 22.29 10.67 1.44
N TRP A 106 21.69 11.83 1.18
CA TRP A 106 20.24 11.94 1.01
C TRP A 106 19.74 11.32 -0.30
N TRP A 107 20.47 11.45 -1.41
CA TRP A 107 20.17 10.72 -2.65
C TRP A 107 20.23 9.21 -2.46
N LEU A 108 21.28 8.73 -1.77
CA LEU A 108 21.41 7.31 -1.47
C LEU A 108 20.23 6.81 -0.62
N LEU A 109 19.89 7.51 0.47
CA LEU A 109 18.74 7.15 1.31
C LEU A 109 17.42 7.19 0.53
N ALA A 110 17.22 8.20 -0.33
CA ALA A 110 16.03 8.30 -1.17
C ALA A 110 15.89 7.08 -2.09
N LEU A 111 17.00 6.67 -2.73
CA LEU A 111 17.00 5.57 -3.69
C LEU A 111 16.98 4.19 -3.02
N LEU A 112 17.51 4.05 -1.81
CA LEU A 112 17.32 2.85 -0.98
C LEU A 112 15.87 2.72 -0.52
N CYS A 113 15.23 3.81 -0.10
CA CYS A 113 13.79 3.82 0.19
C CYS A 113 12.99 3.46 -1.06
N LEU A 114 13.39 3.97 -2.23
CA LEU A 114 12.75 3.62 -3.50
C LEU A 114 12.90 2.14 -3.83
N ALA A 115 14.08 1.53 -3.63
CA ALA A 115 14.28 0.09 -3.80
C ALA A 115 13.38 -0.73 -2.86
N GLY A 116 13.30 -0.34 -1.58
CA GLY A 116 12.35 -0.93 -0.62
C GLY A 116 10.89 -0.81 -1.09
N GLY A 117 10.55 0.33 -1.69
CA GLY A 117 9.27 0.57 -2.36
C GLY A 117 9.03 -0.40 -3.51
N VAL A 118 9.98 -0.56 -4.43
CA VAL A 118 9.89 -1.48 -5.59
C VAL A 118 9.70 -2.92 -5.15
N LEU A 119 10.51 -3.38 -4.18
CA LEU A 119 10.43 -4.72 -3.59
C LEU A 119 9.12 -4.96 -2.81
N THR A 120 8.43 -3.88 -2.42
CA THR A 120 7.10 -3.96 -1.80
C THR A 120 5.98 -3.95 -2.85
N LYS A 121 6.06 -3.02 -3.81
CA LYS A 121 5.12 -2.86 -4.92
C LYS A 121 5.79 -2.09 -6.05
N TRP A 122 5.69 -2.63 -7.27
CA TRP A 122 6.40 -2.14 -8.45
C TRP A 122 6.10 -0.67 -8.82
N THR A 123 5.00 -0.09 -8.32
CA THR A 123 4.56 1.27 -8.66
C THR A 123 5.33 2.38 -7.94
N ALA A 124 6.18 2.07 -6.96
CA ALA A 124 6.92 3.07 -6.18
C ALA A 124 7.78 4.06 -7.03
N PRO A 125 8.49 3.63 -8.10
CA PRO A 125 9.25 4.53 -8.98
C PRO A 125 8.38 5.54 -9.70
N VAL A 126 7.15 5.16 -10.06
CA VAL A 126 6.21 6.08 -10.70
C VAL A 126 5.90 7.23 -9.75
N PHE A 127 5.58 6.93 -8.49
CA PHE A 127 5.32 7.95 -7.46
C PHE A 127 6.50 8.90 -7.24
N PHE A 128 7.68 8.30 -7.07
CA PHE A 128 8.89 9.04 -6.81
C PHE A 128 9.31 9.92 -8.00
N TYR A 129 9.41 9.35 -9.21
CA TYR A 129 9.89 10.08 -10.37
C TYR A 129 8.86 11.05 -10.93
N ALA A 130 7.55 10.78 -10.84
CA ALA A 130 6.53 11.78 -11.18
C ALA A 130 6.68 13.03 -10.30
N THR A 131 6.99 12.84 -9.02
CA THR A 131 7.28 13.92 -8.07
C THR A 131 8.58 14.64 -8.40
N ALA A 132 9.68 13.89 -8.51
CA ALA A 132 11.01 14.44 -8.70
C ALA A 132 11.16 15.16 -10.05
N LEU A 133 10.66 14.56 -11.15
CA LEU A 133 10.70 15.18 -12.48
C LEU A 133 9.91 16.47 -12.51
N SER A 134 8.68 16.47 -11.99
CA SER A 134 7.82 17.67 -11.99
C SER A 134 8.44 18.80 -11.16
N LEU A 135 9.00 18.48 -10.00
CA LEU A 135 9.66 19.46 -9.14
C LEU A 135 10.95 19.99 -9.78
N LEU A 136 11.82 19.12 -10.28
CA LEU A 136 13.09 19.51 -10.90
C LEU A 136 12.89 20.25 -12.22
N TRP A 137 11.87 19.89 -13.01
CA TRP A 137 11.46 20.66 -14.17
C TRP A 137 11.10 22.07 -13.74
N TRP A 138 10.15 22.22 -12.82
CA TRP A 138 9.70 23.53 -12.35
C TRP A 138 10.89 24.36 -11.82
N ARG A 139 11.84 23.73 -11.13
CA ARG A 139 13.04 24.37 -10.58
C ARG A 139 14.13 24.65 -11.62
N GLY A 140 14.02 24.17 -12.87
CA GLY A 140 15.08 24.29 -13.88
C GLY A 140 16.33 23.47 -13.55
N ARG A 141 16.18 22.36 -12.80
CA ARG A 141 17.27 21.55 -12.23
C ARG A 141 17.27 20.09 -12.68
N LEU A 142 16.66 19.76 -13.83
CA LEU A 142 16.59 18.38 -14.33
C LEU A 142 17.95 17.68 -14.44
N ARG A 143 19.03 18.43 -14.69
CA ARG A 143 20.41 17.90 -14.72
C ARG A 143 20.84 17.22 -13.42
N LEU A 144 20.16 17.46 -12.29
CA LEU A 144 20.43 16.74 -11.04
C LEU A 144 20.16 15.24 -11.13
N LEU A 145 19.26 14.79 -12.02
CA LEU A 145 19.05 13.37 -12.32
C LEU A 145 20.17 12.75 -13.14
N LEU A 146 21.08 13.56 -13.69
CA LEU A 146 22.29 13.08 -14.36
C LEU A 146 23.52 13.28 -13.48
N SER A 147 23.33 13.69 -12.22
CA SER A 147 24.43 13.85 -11.28
C SER A 147 25.01 12.50 -10.88
N ARG A 148 26.32 12.44 -10.64
CA ARG A 148 27.00 11.23 -10.16
C ARG A 148 26.35 10.64 -8.90
N GLN A 149 25.81 11.50 -8.03
CA GLN A 149 25.17 11.09 -6.78
C GLN A 149 23.89 10.30 -7.02
N HIS A 150 23.03 10.79 -7.91
CA HIS A 150 21.81 10.10 -8.32
C HIS A 150 22.16 8.81 -9.07
N LEU A 151 23.05 8.86 -10.06
CA LEU A 151 23.45 7.69 -10.86
C LEU A 151 24.03 6.56 -10.00
N LEU A 152 24.93 6.88 -9.04
CA LEU A 152 25.47 5.88 -8.11
C LEU A 152 24.38 5.30 -7.21
N GLY A 153 23.46 6.13 -6.72
CA GLY A 153 22.33 5.66 -5.94
C GLY A 153 21.39 4.77 -6.74
N VAL A 154 21.16 5.07 -8.04
CA VAL A 154 20.34 4.25 -8.94
C VAL A 154 21.03 2.92 -9.21
N ALA A 155 22.35 2.93 -9.44
CA ALA A 155 23.11 1.70 -9.64
C ALA A 155 23.04 0.77 -8.42
N LEU A 156 23.19 1.31 -7.21
CA LEU A 156 23.10 0.53 -5.97
C LEU A 156 21.66 0.08 -5.65
N ALA A 157 20.67 0.97 -5.79
CA ALA A 157 19.27 0.60 -5.60
C ALA A 157 18.83 -0.47 -6.62
N GLY A 158 19.25 -0.30 -7.87
CA GLY A 158 19.02 -1.25 -8.96
C GLY A 158 19.68 -2.59 -8.71
N SER A 159 20.92 -2.63 -8.20
CA SER A 159 21.60 -3.91 -7.91
C SER A 159 20.89 -4.70 -6.81
N ILE A 160 20.35 -4.03 -5.78
CA ILE A 160 19.55 -4.69 -4.73
C ILE A 160 18.27 -5.31 -5.32
N VAL A 161 17.54 -4.55 -6.14
CA VAL A 161 16.32 -5.06 -6.80
C VAL A 161 16.64 -6.21 -7.75
N LEU A 162 17.68 -6.06 -8.57
CA LEU A 162 18.12 -7.08 -9.51
C LEU A 162 18.59 -8.35 -8.82
N ALA A 163 19.29 -8.23 -7.68
CA ALA A 163 19.70 -9.41 -6.91
C ALA A 163 18.48 -10.23 -6.45
N TRP A 164 17.43 -9.56 -5.96
CA TRP A 164 16.18 -10.24 -5.59
C TRP A 164 15.46 -10.83 -6.80
N VAL A 165 15.33 -10.08 -7.89
CA VAL A 165 14.70 -10.56 -9.14
C VAL A 165 15.44 -11.79 -9.68
N SER A 166 16.76 -11.76 -9.71
CA SER A 166 17.59 -12.89 -10.13
C SER A 166 17.37 -14.12 -9.24
N ALA A 167 17.32 -13.94 -7.91
CA ALA A 167 17.05 -15.04 -6.99
C ALA A 167 15.67 -15.67 -7.25
N VAL A 168 14.64 -14.85 -7.49
CA VAL A 168 13.30 -15.35 -7.85
C VAL A 168 13.33 -16.09 -9.18
N ILE A 169 13.98 -15.56 -10.21
CA ILE A 169 14.07 -16.20 -11.53
C ILE A 169 14.77 -17.57 -11.43
N VAL A 170 15.81 -17.69 -10.61
CA VAL A 170 16.50 -18.96 -10.37
C VAL A 170 15.58 -19.98 -9.70
N ASP A 171 14.70 -19.52 -8.80
CA ASP A 171 13.78 -20.39 -8.05
C ASP A 171 12.56 -20.84 -8.88
N VAL A 172 11.87 -19.90 -9.55
CA VAL A 172 10.59 -20.18 -10.23
C VAL A 172 10.68 -20.32 -11.75
N GLY A 173 11.83 -19.96 -12.33
CA GLY A 173 12.05 -19.91 -13.78
C GLY A 173 11.60 -18.60 -14.44
N TRP A 174 12.28 -18.24 -15.54
CA TRP A 174 12.04 -17.00 -16.28
C TRP A 174 10.61 -16.87 -16.84
N SER A 175 10.06 -17.96 -17.40
CA SER A 175 8.72 -17.98 -17.99
C SER A 175 7.63 -17.69 -16.95
N THR A 176 7.68 -18.37 -15.81
CA THR A 176 6.76 -18.16 -14.68
C THR A 176 6.86 -16.73 -14.16
N PHE A 177 8.09 -16.23 -14.00
CA PHE A 177 8.34 -14.87 -13.54
C PHE A 177 7.73 -13.82 -14.49
N ILE A 178 8.06 -13.85 -15.79
CA ILE A 178 7.59 -12.84 -16.73
C ILE A 178 6.07 -12.92 -16.94
N HIS A 179 5.50 -14.13 -16.93
CA HIS A 179 4.05 -14.31 -17.00
C HIS A 179 3.37 -13.70 -15.77
N THR A 180 3.90 -13.94 -14.58
CA THR A 180 3.36 -13.39 -13.32
C THR A 180 3.45 -11.86 -13.29
N VAL A 181 4.62 -11.30 -13.61
CA VAL A 181 4.83 -9.85 -13.67
C VAL A 181 3.95 -9.22 -14.75
N GLY A 182 3.89 -9.83 -15.94
CA GLY A 182 3.06 -9.37 -17.04
C GLY A 182 1.59 -9.35 -16.66
N ARG A 183 1.07 -10.44 -16.07
CA ARG A 183 -0.31 -10.51 -15.60
C ARG A 183 -0.62 -9.44 -14.55
N GLU A 184 0.24 -9.27 -13.55
CA GLU A 184 0.04 -8.31 -12.47
C GLU A 184 0.18 -6.84 -12.92
N ALA A 185 1.10 -6.55 -13.84
CA ALA A 185 1.33 -5.19 -14.35
C ALA A 185 0.31 -4.80 -15.43
N LEU A 186 0.07 -5.67 -16.42
CA LEU A 186 -0.84 -5.40 -17.53
C LEU A 186 -2.30 -5.41 -17.10
N ALA A 187 -2.70 -6.26 -16.14
CA ALA A 187 -4.09 -6.27 -15.65
C ALA A 187 -4.52 -4.95 -15.00
N ARG A 188 -3.55 -4.11 -14.59
CA ARG A 188 -3.82 -2.78 -14.03
C ARG A 188 -3.86 -1.67 -15.07
N ILE A 189 -3.14 -1.85 -16.17
CA ILE A 189 -3.04 -0.85 -17.25
C ILE A 189 -4.19 -1.05 -18.25
N VAL A 190 -4.51 -2.31 -18.59
CA VAL A 190 -5.59 -2.67 -19.50
C VAL A 190 -6.88 -2.83 -18.70
N PRO A 191 -7.99 -2.16 -19.07
CA PRO A 191 -9.28 -2.38 -18.43
C PRO A 191 -9.67 -3.85 -18.50
N GLN A 192 -9.71 -4.51 -17.35
CA GLN A 192 -10.33 -5.82 -17.22
C GLN A 192 -11.85 -5.59 -17.33
N ASN A 193 -12.49 -6.19 -18.34
CA ASN A 193 -13.93 -6.08 -18.58
C ASN A 193 -14.74 -6.77 -17.47
N TYR A 194 -14.85 -6.15 -16.30
CA TYR A 194 -15.64 -6.65 -15.16
C TYR A 194 -17.15 -6.35 -15.29
N GLY A 195 -17.67 -6.21 -16.51
CA GLY A 195 -19.11 -6.01 -16.76
C GLY A 195 -19.72 -4.70 -16.22
N ARG A 196 -18.90 -3.77 -15.71
CA ARG A 196 -19.34 -2.42 -15.32
C ARG A 196 -18.71 -1.39 -16.25
N PRO A 197 -19.50 -0.46 -16.84
CA PRO A 197 -18.95 0.60 -17.68
C PRO A 197 -18.00 1.47 -16.85
N TYR A 198 -16.86 1.79 -17.43
CA TYR A 198 -15.83 2.60 -16.79
C TYR A 198 -16.38 4.00 -16.46
N LEU A 199 -16.21 4.44 -15.21
CA LEU A 199 -16.76 5.71 -14.71
C LEU A 199 -15.89 6.91 -15.11
N TRP A 200 -15.72 7.14 -16.42
CA TRP A 200 -14.97 8.29 -16.97
C TRP A 200 -15.43 9.65 -16.43
N ARG A 201 -16.67 9.73 -15.94
CA ARG A 201 -17.25 10.94 -15.34
C ARG A 201 -16.66 11.30 -13.97
N GLU A 202 -16.05 10.34 -13.26
CA GLU A 202 -15.44 10.58 -11.95
C GLU A 202 -14.01 11.12 -12.04
N VAL A 203 -13.33 10.86 -13.17
CA VAL A 203 -11.96 11.31 -13.50
C VAL A 203 -11.78 12.84 -13.39
N PRO A 204 -12.65 13.69 -13.97
CA PRO A 204 -12.47 15.15 -13.87
C PRO A 204 -12.85 15.75 -12.51
N LEU A 205 -13.64 15.06 -11.67
CA LEU A 205 -14.04 15.57 -10.35
C LEU A 205 -12.98 15.33 -9.26
N HIS A 206 -12.11 14.34 -9.48
CA HIS A 206 -11.08 13.95 -8.50
C HIS A 206 -10.02 15.04 -8.24
N PRO A 207 -9.54 15.79 -9.27
CA PRO A 207 -8.63 16.93 -9.09
C PRO A 207 -9.31 18.16 -8.48
N LEU A 208 -10.58 18.42 -8.84
CA LEU A 208 -11.30 19.63 -8.45
C LEU A 208 -11.66 19.65 -6.95
N ARG A 209 -11.75 18.48 -6.30
CA ARG A 209 -11.93 18.38 -4.84
C ARG A 209 -10.69 18.80 -4.01
N ILE A 210 -9.53 18.94 -4.65
CA ILE A 210 -8.22 19.15 -4.00
C ILE A 210 -7.67 20.57 -4.24
N LEU A 211 -8.30 21.38 -5.11
CA LEU A 211 -7.88 22.73 -5.43
C LEU A 211 -8.64 23.80 -4.65
N ALA A 212 -7.92 24.64 -3.90
CA ALA A 212 -7.95 26.11 -4.02
C ALA A 212 -7.34 26.79 -2.79
N ILE A 213 -6.03 26.69 -2.53
CA ILE A 213 -5.39 27.58 -1.55
C ILE A 213 -3.96 27.95 -2.00
N THR A 214 -3.81 29.18 -2.52
CA THR A 214 -2.50 29.83 -2.68
C THR A 214 -2.19 30.61 -1.40
N LEU A 215 -1.16 30.19 -0.68
CA LEU A 215 -0.81 30.74 0.63
C LEU A 215 0.47 31.56 0.57
N ARG A 216 0.51 32.64 1.35
CA ARG A 216 1.71 33.45 1.56
C ARG A 216 2.58 32.76 2.61
N TYR A 217 3.66 32.14 2.17
CA TYR A 217 4.74 31.63 3.04
C TYR A 217 6.04 32.37 2.80
N ASP A 218 6.94 32.24 3.77
CA ASP A 218 8.37 32.51 3.56
C ASP A 218 8.93 31.62 2.44
N GLU A 219 10.16 31.88 2.04
CA GLU A 219 10.78 31.16 0.92
C GLU A 219 10.77 29.65 1.16
N ARG A 220 11.08 29.20 2.39
CA ARG A 220 11.12 27.77 2.75
C ARG A 220 9.74 27.12 2.67
N GLY A 221 8.70 27.74 3.25
CA GLY A 221 7.34 27.24 3.15
C GLY A 221 6.82 27.21 1.71
N ARG A 222 7.21 28.18 0.87
CA ARG A 222 6.89 28.18 -0.57
C ARG A 222 7.55 27.01 -1.30
N ARG A 223 8.79 26.65 -0.96
CA ARG A 223 9.45 25.48 -1.55
C ARG A 223 8.75 24.19 -1.18
N LEU A 224 8.35 24.05 0.07
CA LEU A 224 7.58 22.91 0.55
C LEU A 224 6.20 22.83 -0.14
N LEU A 225 5.48 23.94 -0.24
CA LEU A 225 4.20 24.02 -0.94
C LEU A 225 4.33 23.52 -2.39
N GLN A 226 5.35 24.00 -3.10
CA GLN A 226 5.63 23.56 -4.45
C GLN A 226 5.96 22.07 -4.52
N ALA A 227 6.81 21.56 -3.62
CA ALA A 227 7.16 20.15 -3.56
C ALA A 227 5.93 19.25 -3.35
N LEU A 228 5.02 19.64 -2.45
CA LEU A 228 3.78 18.92 -2.18
C LEU A 228 2.82 18.95 -3.37
N HIS A 229 2.73 20.06 -4.10
CA HIS A 229 1.98 20.10 -5.35
C HIS A 229 2.59 19.22 -6.45
N CYS A 230 3.91 19.24 -6.61
CA CYS A 230 4.62 18.35 -7.54
C CYS A 230 4.51 16.88 -7.12
N TRP A 231 4.25 16.58 -5.85
CA TRP A 231 3.96 15.23 -5.39
C TRP A 231 2.49 14.85 -5.64
N ALA A 232 1.54 15.71 -5.26
CA ALA A 232 0.12 15.42 -5.35
C ALA A 232 -0.38 15.35 -6.81
N TRP A 233 -0.16 16.39 -7.62
CA TRP A 233 -0.84 16.54 -8.90
C TRP A 233 -0.42 15.55 -9.98
N PRO A 234 0.89 15.37 -10.29
CA PRO A 234 1.30 14.44 -11.33
C PRO A 234 0.86 13.01 -11.03
N ASN A 235 0.92 12.62 -9.75
CA ASN A 235 0.46 11.32 -9.30
C ASN A 235 -1.06 11.20 -9.40
N LEU A 236 -1.80 12.19 -8.91
CA LEU A 236 -3.25 12.19 -9.00
C LEU A 236 -3.72 12.05 -10.46
N ILE A 237 -3.12 12.82 -11.38
CA ILE A 237 -3.42 12.77 -12.81
C ILE A 237 -3.11 11.37 -13.35
N LEU A 238 -1.89 10.86 -13.14
CA LEU A 238 -1.46 9.56 -13.63
C LEU A 238 -2.39 8.43 -13.16
N TRP A 239 -2.70 8.39 -11.86
CA TRP A 239 -3.54 7.33 -11.28
C TRP A 239 -5.03 7.50 -11.59
N SER A 240 -5.47 8.69 -12.03
CA SER A 240 -6.83 8.87 -12.56
C SER A 240 -7.01 8.26 -13.95
N PHE A 241 -5.93 8.01 -14.69
CA PHE A 241 -5.95 7.35 -16.01
C PHE A 241 -5.68 5.84 -15.97
N VAL A 242 -5.26 5.30 -14.83
CA VAL A 242 -5.06 3.85 -14.67
C VAL A 242 -6.43 3.17 -14.49
N ALA A 243 -6.65 2.08 -15.23
CA ALA A 243 -7.95 1.42 -15.28
C ALA A 243 -8.45 0.94 -13.90
N GLU A 244 -7.55 0.45 -13.05
CA GLU A 244 -7.87 0.14 -11.65
C GLU A 244 -7.69 1.39 -10.76
N HIS A 245 -8.64 2.32 -10.79
CA HIS A 245 -8.62 3.56 -9.99
C HIS A 245 -9.06 3.34 -8.53
N ALA A 246 -8.90 2.14 -7.97
CA ALA A 246 -9.25 1.91 -6.57
C ALA A 246 -8.42 2.82 -5.65
N PRO A 247 -9.02 3.48 -4.64
CA PRO A 247 -8.33 4.47 -3.79
C PRO A 247 -6.99 3.98 -3.21
N ARG A 248 -6.88 2.68 -2.93
CA ARG A 248 -5.64 2.02 -2.46
C ARG A 248 -4.44 2.22 -3.38
N HIS A 249 -4.63 2.28 -4.70
CA HIS A 249 -3.53 2.48 -5.64
C HIS A 249 -2.98 3.90 -5.59
N SER A 250 -3.83 4.85 -5.20
CA SER A 250 -3.49 6.27 -5.02
C SER A 250 -2.89 6.58 -3.65
N PHE A 251 -2.82 5.61 -2.74
CA PHE A 251 -2.44 5.86 -1.35
C PHE A 251 -1.06 6.50 -1.16
N PRO A 252 -0.01 6.14 -1.94
CA PRO A 252 1.32 6.73 -1.76
C PRO A 252 1.45 8.24 -2.06
N PHE A 253 0.44 8.91 -2.63
CA PHE A 253 0.44 10.38 -2.74
C PHE A 253 -0.40 11.09 -1.67
N PHE A 254 -1.18 10.37 -0.84
CA PHE A 254 -1.94 10.96 0.27
C PHE A 254 -1.08 11.80 1.24
N PRO A 255 0.17 11.42 1.56
CA PRO A 255 1.01 12.27 2.39
C PRO A 255 1.19 13.68 1.80
N ALA A 256 1.23 13.83 0.48
CA ALA A 256 1.28 15.14 -0.17
C ALA A 256 0.02 15.97 0.12
N ILE A 257 -1.18 15.37 0.00
CA ILE A 257 -2.45 16.02 0.31
C ILE A 257 -2.50 16.43 1.79
N ALA A 258 -2.14 15.52 2.69
CA ALA A 258 -2.09 15.81 4.12
C ALA A 258 -1.08 16.92 4.44
N GLY A 259 0.06 16.95 3.75
CA GLY A 259 1.04 18.02 3.85
C GLY A 259 0.50 19.38 3.41
N LEU A 260 -0.27 19.44 2.31
CA LEU A 260 -0.96 20.66 1.88
C LEU A 260 -1.99 21.11 2.93
N ALA A 261 -2.77 20.19 3.48
CA ALA A 261 -3.71 20.50 4.56
C ALA A 261 -2.99 21.00 5.82
N ALA A 262 -1.84 20.42 6.18
CA ALA A 262 -1.02 20.85 7.30
C ALA A 262 -0.43 22.26 7.10
N LEU A 263 -0.04 22.60 5.86
CA LEU A 263 0.36 23.95 5.50
C LEU A 263 -0.79 24.93 5.77
N VAL A 264 -1.98 24.65 5.24
CA VAL A 264 -3.18 25.51 5.42
C VAL A 264 -3.46 25.74 6.91
N TRP A 265 -3.40 24.68 7.71
CA TRP A 265 -3.50 24.77 9.16
C TRP A 265 -2.43 25.67 9.78
N ALA A 266 -1.16 25.49 9.40
CA ALA A 266 -0.05 26.31 9.89
C ALA A 266 -0.22 27.80 9.52
N ALA A 267 -0.71 28.09 8.32
CA ALA A 267 -1.00 29.45 7.87
C ALA A 267 -2.18 30.08 8.63
N TRP A 268 -3.24 29.31 8.90
CA TRP A 268 -4.38 29.78 9.67
C TRP A 268 -4.00 30.05 11.13
N VAL A 269 -3.25 29.13 11.77
CA VAL A 269 -2.71 29.31 13.12
C VAL A 269 -1.75 30.51 13.19
N GLY A 270 -0.92 30.70 12.17
CA GLY A 270 0.00 31.83 12.06
C GLY A 270 -0.65 33.16 11.66
N GLY A 271 -1.96 33.19 11.42
CA GLY A 271 -2.70 34.40 11.05
C GLY A 271 -2.47 34.90 9.62
N SER A 272 -1.77 34.16 8.76
CA SER A 272 -1.54 34.56 7.37
C SER A 272 -2.76 34.33 6.47
N VAL A 273 -3.75 33.56 6.94
CA VAL A 273 -5.03 33.32 6.28
C VAL A 273 -6.17 33.78 7.17
N PRO A 274 -6.90 34.84 6.79
CA PRO A 274 -8.11 35.22 7.50
C PRO A 274 -9.25 34.29 7.09
N TRP A 275 -9.62 33.35 7.96
CA TRP A 275 -10.81 32.52 7.75
C TRP A 275 -12.07 33.31 8.12
N ARG A 276 -12.52 34.17 7.20
CA ARG A 276 -13.57 35.18 7.44
C ARG A 276 -14.94 34.62 7.83
N TRP A 277 -15.19 33.33 7.60
CA TRP A 277 -16.51 32.72 7.79
C TRP A 277 -16.65 31.86 9.04
N SER A 278 -15.61 31.76 9.87
CA SER A 278 -15.67 30.99 11.11
C SER A 278 -15.37 31.85 12.31
N ARG A 279 -16.25 31.80 13.32
CA ARG A 279 -15.95 32.32 14.67
C ARG A 279 -14.99 31.40 15.46
N ALA A 280 -14.66 30.22 14.91
CA ALA A 280 -13.79 29.28 15.59
C ALA A 280 -12.33 29.75 15.52
N THR A 281 -11.62 29.60 16.63
CA THR A 281 -10.16 29.72 16.65
C THR A 281 -9.55 28.51 15.92
N PRO A 282 -8.39 28.66 15.26
CA PRO A 282 -7.72 27.53 14.60
C PRO A 282 -7.52 26.35 15.55
N THR A 283 -7.04 26.60 16.76
CA THR A 283 -6.82 25.56 17.79
C THR A 283 -8.12 24.86 18.17
N GLY A 284 -9.23 25.60 18.34
CA GLY A 284 -10.54 25.02 18.64
C GLY A 284 -11.05 24.14 17.51
N ALA A 285 -10.92 24.60 16.26
CA ALA A 285 -11.32 23.82 15.10
C ALA A 285 -10.44 22.55 14.92
N LEU A 286 -9.14 22.64 15.20
CA LEU A 286 -8.25 21.48 15.17
C LEU A 286 -8.62 20.47 16.28
N ALA A 287 -8.91 20.95 17.49
CA ALA A 287 -9.34 20.10 18.59
C ALA A 287 -10.66 19.39 18.26
N VAL A 288 -11.65 20.10 17.71
CA VAL A 288 -12.92 19.50 17.25
C VAL A 288 -12.67 18.45 16.17
N MET A 289 -11.81 18.73 15.19
CA MET A 289 -11.44 17.77 14.14
C MET A 289 -10.82 16.50 14.75
N LEU A 290 -9.85 16.64 15.67
CA LEU A 290 -9.16 15.52 16.30
C LEU A 290 -10.08 14.70 17.21
N ILE A 291 -10.94 15.35 17.99
CA ILE A 291 -11.95 14.68 18.82
C ILE A 291 -12.94 13.92 17.94
N SER A 292 -13.46 14.57 16.89
CA SER A 292 -14.37 13.92 15.94
C SER A 292 -13.71 12.71 15.28
N TRP A 293 -12.45 12.85 14.86
CA TRP A 293 -11.68 11.75 14.28
C TRP A 293 -11.43 10.62 15.28
N LEU A 294 -11.13 10.93 16.54
CA LEU A 294 -10.99 9.93 17.60
C LEU A 294 -12.30 9.17 17.81
N VAL A 295 -13.44 9.85 17.82
CA VAL A 295 -14.76 9.22 17.90
C VAL A 295 -14.98 8.29 16.70
N VAL A 296 -14.72 8.74 15.47
CA VAL A 296 -14.79 7.90 14.26
C VAL A 296 -13.91 6.66 14.40
N LYS A 297 -12.68 6.82 14.88
CA LYS A 297 -11.75 5.70 15.10
C LYS A 297 -12.26 4.73 16.16
N VAL A 298 -12.77 5.22 17.29
CA VAL A 298 -13.34 4.38 18.36
C VAL A 298 -14.54 3.60 17.83
N VAL A 299 -15.49 4.26 17.15
CA VAL A 299 -16.65 3.60 16.54
C VAL A 299 -16.21 2.55 15.52
N PHE A 300 -15.24 2.87 14.66
CA PHE A 300 -14.73 1.93 13.68
C PHE A 300 -14.10 0.69 14.33
N VAL A 301 -13.26 0.88 15.35
CA VAL A 301 -12.55 -0.22 16.03
C VAL A 301 -13.47 -1.03 16.94
N GLN A 302 -14.42 -0.40 17.63
CA GLN A 302 -15.27 -1.05 18.64
C GLN A 302 -16.59 -1.57 18.07
N CYS A 303 -17.09 -1.01 16.97
CA CYS A 303 -18.38 -1.40 16.39
C CYS A 303 -18.22 -2.01 15.00
N VAL A 304 -17.52 -1.32 14.08
CA VAL A 304 -17.45 -1.75 12.68
C VAL A 304 -16.56 -2.97 12.50
N MET A 305 -15.36 -3.00 13.09
CA MET A 305 -14.45 -4.14 12.96
C MET A 305 -14.98 -5.43 13.61
N PRO A 306 -15.52 -5.41 14.84
CA PRO A 306 -16.12 -6.61 15.43
C PRO A 306 -17.30 -7.11 14.60
N SER A 307 -18.23 -6.22 14.21
CA SER A 307 -19.36 -6.61 13.35
C SER A 307 -18.92 -7.26 12.03
N ARG A 308 -17.88 -6.72 11.37
CA ARG A 308 -17.32 -7.35 10.15
C ARG A 308 -16.70 -8.71 10.44
N ASN A 309 -15.96 -8.85 11.54
CA ASN A 309 -15.33 -10.12 11.91
C ASN A 309 -16.36 -11.18 12.32
N ASP A 310 -17.40 -10.77 13.05
CA ASP A 310 -18.48 -11.65 13.52
C ASP A 310 -19.36 -12.14 12.36
N ALA A 311 -19.56 -11.31 11.34
CA ALA A 311 -20.24 -11.71 10.11
C ALA A 311 -19.43 -12.72 9.29
N ARG A 312 -18.09 -12.57 9.27
CA ARG A 312 -17.16 -13.38 8.46
C ARG A 312 -16.73 -14.68 9.13
N GLN A 313 -16.60 -14.69 10.45
CA GLN A 313 -16.16 -15.83 11.28
C GLN A 313 -14.95 -16.61 10.73
N PRO A 314 -13.88 -15.96 10.24
CA PRO A 314 -12.80 -16.66 9.54
C PRO A 314 -12.08 -17.68 10.44
N ARG A 315 -11.99 -17.41 11.76
CA ARG A 315 -11.40 -18.33 12.74
C ARG A 315 -12.24 -19.59 12.95
N ALA A 316 -13.55 -19.44 13.13
CA ALA A 316 -14.44 -20.58 13.34
C ALA A 316 -14.49 -21.47 12.08
N ARG A 317 -14.55 -20.84 10.91
CA ARG A 317 -14.58 -21.54 9.61
C ARG A 317 -13.25 -22.20 9.29
N GLY A 318 -12.12 -21.56 9.59
CA GLY A 318 -10.79 -22.16 9.46
C GLY A 318 -10.63 -23.39 10.37
N ALA A 319 -11.12 -23.32 11.62
CA ALA A 319 -11.13 -24.45 12.54
C ALA A 319 -12.06 -25.58 12.07
N GLN A 320 -13.23 -25.24 11.53
CA GLN A 320 -14.16 -26.22 10.94
C GLN A 320 -13.52 -26.93 9.74
N LEU A 321 -12.91 -26.17 8.83
CA LEU A 321 -12.15 -26.71 7.71
C LEU A 321 -11.02 -27.62 8.19
N ALA A 322 -10.33 -27.22 9.27
CA ALA A 322 -9.27 -28.04 9.85
C ALA A 322 -9.78 -29.36 10.44
N ALA A 323 -10.99 -29.37 11.02
CA ALA A 323 -11.61 -30.59 11.53
C ALA A 323 -12.06 -31.54 10.41
N LEU A 324 -12.38 -31.02 9.23
CA LEU A 324 -12.86 -31.80 8.08
C LEU A 324 -11.73 -32.43 7.26
N VAL A 325 -10.54 -31.82 7.24
CA VAL A 325 -9.37 -32.32 6.49
C VAL A 325 -8.45 -33.09 7.43
N PRO A 326 -8.17 -34.40 7.20
CA PRO A 326 -7.30 -35.18 8.06
C PRO A 326 -5.89 -34.56 8.25
N PRO A 327 -5.24 -34.72 9.41
CA PRO A 327 -3.95 -34.07 9.74
C PRO A 327 -2.82 -34.43 8.76
N ASP A 328 -2.86 -35.63 8.18
CA ASP A 328 -1.87 -36.19 7.25
C ASP A 328 -2.13 -35.80 5.78
N LYS A 329 -3.21 -35.06 5.50
CA LYS A 329 -3.63 -34.72 4.13
C LYS A 329 -3.37 -33.26 3.79
N GLN A 330 -2.91 -33.05 2.57
CA GLN A 330 -2.70 -31.73 1.99
C GLN A 330 -4.04 -31.13 1.55
N LEU A 331 -4.29 -29.88 1.93
CA LEU A 331 -5.39 -29.09 1.39
C LEU A 331 -4.95 -28.41 0.09
N TYR A 332 -5.72 -28.59 -0.96
CA TYR A 332 -5.59 -27.86 -2.22
C TYR A 332 -6.65 -26.76 -2.28
N VAL A 333 -6.30 -25.65 -2.89
CA VAL A 333 -7.19 -24.50 -3.05
C VAL A 333 -7.25 -24.14 -4.52
N LEU A 334 -8.42 -24.30 -5.14
CA LEU A 334 -8.63 -23.93 -6.53
C LEU A 334 -9.46 -22.65 -6.56
N GLY A 335 -8.95 -21.67 -7.31
CA GLY A 335 -9.68 -20.48 -7.76
C GLY A 335 -10.30 -19.53 -6.70
N LEU A 336 -10.10 -19.83 -5.42
CA LEU A 336 -10.40 -18.90 -4.34
C LEU A 336 -9.59 -17.60 -4.48
N LYS A 337 -10.32 -16.50 -4.64
CA LYS A 337 -9.77 -15.14 -4.66
C LYS A 337 -9.34 -14.70 -3.25
N ASP A 338 -8.61 -13.58 -3.17
CA ASP A 338 -8.07 -12.99 -1.94
C ASP A 338 -9.08 -12.81 -0.79
N LYS A 339 -10.40 -12.85 -1.08
CA LYS A 339 -11.48 -12.67 -0.11
C LYS A 339 -11.57 -13.76 0.96
N ASP A 340 -11.01 -14.95 0.74
CA ASP A 340 -11.12 -16.10 1.67
C ASP A 340 -9.81 -16.47 2.37
N GLU A 341 -8.79 -15.59 2.27
CA GLU A 341 -7.48 -15.83 2.87
C GLU A 341 -7.52 -15.89 4.40
N GLY A 342 -8.50 -15.26 5.06
CA GLY A 342 -8.65 -15.37 6.51
C GLY A 342 -9.02 -16.77 6.97
N ILE A 343 -9.84 -17.50 6.20
CA ILE A 343 -10.19 -18.90 6.48
C ILE A 343 -8.94 -19.78 6.34
N ILE A 344 -8.17 -19.62 5.26
CA ILE A 344 -6.94 -20.38 5.00
C ILE A 344 -5.87 -20.05 6.05
N PHE A 345 -5.76 -18.79 6.48
CA PHE A 345 -4.86 -18.40 7.56
C PHE A 345 -5.21 -19.13 8.87
N HIS A 346 -6.51 -19.22 9.21
CA HIS A 346 -6.97 -19.90 10.42
C HIS A 346 -7.10 -21.42 10.30
N TYR A 347 -7.01 -21.99 9.10
CA TYR A 347 -6.84 -23.44 8.88
C TYR A 347 -5.54 -23.95 9.49
N GLY A 348 -4.51 -23.10 9.60
CA GLY A 348 -3.32 -23.34 10.42
C GLY A 348 -2.38 -24.45 9.93
N ARG A 349 -2.61 -24.98 8.73
CA ARG A 349 -1.75 -25.98 8.07
C ARG A 349 -1.43 -25.52 6.64
N PRO A 350 -0.36 -26.04 6.01
CA PRO A 350 -0.03 -25.71 4.63
C PRO A 350 -1.22 -25.98 3.69
N ALA A 351 -1.50 -25.04 2.79
CA ALA A 351 -2.47 -25.18 1.71
C ALA A 351 -1.78 -24.88 0.38
N LEU A 352 -2.03 -25.70 -0.64
CA LEU A 352 -1.43 -25.52 -1.97
C LEU A 352 -2.46 -24.91 -2.92
N ARG A 353 -2.16 -23.74 -3.47
CA ARG A 353 -3.02 -23.12 -4.50
C ARG A 353 -2.77 -23.80 -5.85
N LEU A 354 -3.85 -24.25 -6.47
CA LEU A 354 -3.86 -24.76 -7.84
C LEU A 354 -4.32 -23.65 -8.78
N HIS A 355 -3.54 -23.39 -9.82
CA HIS A 355 -3.91 -22.42 -10.86
C HIS A 355 -4.65 -23.05 -12.02
N ASP A 356 -4.42 -24.35 -12.25
CA ASP A 356 -5.07 -25.13 -13.28
C ASP A 356 -5.56 -26.43 -12.66
N PRO A 357 -6.84 -26.78 -12.78
CA PRO A 357 -7.38 -28.08 -12.38
C PRO A 357 -6.61 -29.27 -12.97
N GLN A 358 -5.95 -29.09 -14.12
CA GLN A 358 -5.18 -30.13 -14.83
C GLN A 358 -3.76 -30.30 -14.27
N ASN A 359 -3.23 -29.32 -13.53
CA ASN A 359 -1.90 -29.40 -12.90
C ASN A 359 -1.85 -30.25 -11.63
N LEU A 360 -2.91 -31.02 -11.38
CA LEU A 360 -2.96 -32.07 -10.39
C LEU A 360 -2.06 -33.24 -10.84
N ALA A 361 -0.74 -33.06 -10.73
CA ALA A 361 0.23 -34.15 -10.81
C ALA A 361 0.22 -34.90 -9.47
N LEU A 362 -0.44 -36.05 -9.42
CA LEU A 362 -0.84 -36.66 -8.15
C LEU A 362 -0.22 -38.05 -7.95
N PRO A 363 0.66 -38.21 -6.94
CA PRO A 363 1.10 -39.52 -6.48
C PRO A 363 0.22 -40.12 -5.35
N GLN A 364 -0.84 -39.44 -4.89
CA GLN A 364 -1.67 -39.87 -3.76
C GLN A 364 -3.09 -40.26 -4.18
N ALA A 365 -3.63 -41.33 -3.59
CA ALA A 365 -4.96 -41.88 -3.88
C ALA A 365 -6.15 -41.01 -3.38
N THR A 366 -5.93 -40.06 -2.46
CA THR A 366 -7.01 -39.25 -1.89
C THR A 366 -6.56 -37.83 -1.57
N LEU A 367 -7.33 -36.84 -2.02
CA LEU A 367 -6.98 -35.41 -1.91
C LEU A 367 -8.17 -34.60 -1.42
N TYR A 368 -7.90 -33.48 -0.78
CA TYR A 368 -8.92 -32.54 -0.32
C TYR A 368 -8.75 -31.21 -1.05
N CYS A 369 -9.79 -30.77 -1.75
CA CYS A 369 -9.77 -29.52 -2.50
C CYS A 369 -10.87 -28.59 -2.00
N LEU A 370 -10.53 -27.33 -1.76
CA LEU A 370 -11.47 -26.26 -1.43
C LEU A 370 -11.57 -25.34 -2.63
N LEU A 371 -12.80 -25.10 -3.08
CA LEU A 371 -13.11 -24.29 -4.25
C LEU A 371 -14.41 -23.53 -4.05
N ASP A 372 -14.68 -22.54 -4.89
CA ASP A 372 -15.97 -21.85 -4.84
C ASP A 372 -17.06 -22.69 -5.53
N GLU A 373 -18.33 -22.41 -5.21
CA GLU A 373 -19.46 -23.16 -5.77
C GLU A 373 -19.61 -22.99 -7.29
N TYR A 374 -19.16 -21.86 -7.86
CA TYR A 374 -19.21 -21.65 -9.30
C TYR A 374 -18.20 -22.55 -10.01
N GLU A 375 -16.95 -22.56 -9.54
CA GLU A 375 -15.88 -23.40 -10.04
C GLU A 375 -16.26 -24.87 -9.92
N TRP A 376 -16.88 -25.28 -8.82
CA TRP A 376 -17.35 -26.66 -8.65
C TRP A 376 -18.32 -27.08 -9.77
N LYS A 377 -19.21 -26.18 -10.18
CA LYS A 377 -20.18 -26.44 -11.26
C LYS A 377 -19.53 -26.46 -12.64
N GLU A 378 -18.44 -25.72 -12.82
CA GLU A 378 -17.69 -25.61 -14.07
C GLU A 378 -16.56 -26.64 -14.19
N LEU A 379 -16.43 -27.58 -13.25
CA LEU A 379 -15.39 -28.60 -13.31
C LEU A 379 -15.55 -29.49 -14.54
N PRO A 380 -14.45 -29.79 -15.26
CA PRO A 380 -14.50 -30.69 -16.39
C PRO A 380 -15.02 -32.07 -15.99
N ALA A 381 -15.80 -32.71 -16.86
CA ALA A 381 -16.24 -34.10 -16.65
C ALA A 381 -15.07 -35.10 -16.55
N SER A 382 -13.87 -34.70 -17.00
CA SER A 382 -12.63 -35.48 -16.90
C SER A 382 -11.96 -35.41 -15.53
N TRP A 383 -12.51 -34.67 -14.56
CA TRP A 383 -11.94 -34.62 -13.21
C TRP A 383 -12.21 -35.92 -12.43
N PRO A 384 -11.33 -36.32 -11.49
CA PRO A 384 -11.49 -37.53 -10.71
C PRO A 384 -12.82 -37.56 -9.95
N ALA A 385 -13.27 -38.76 -9.58
CA ALA A 385 -14.48 -38.93 -8.78
C ALA A 385 -14.37 -38.09 -7.50
N ALA A 386 -15.32 -37.16 -7.35
CA ALA A 386 -15.30 -36.13 -6.34
C ALA A 386 -16.52 -36.26 -5.42
N GLU A 387 -16.27 -36.39 -4.12
CA GLU A 387 -17.30 -36.42 -3.10
C GLU A 387 -17.33 -35.10 -2.35
N ILE A 388 -18.51 -34.47 -2.24
CA ILE A 388 -18.66 -33.25 -1.45
C ILE A 388 -18.65 -33.64 0.03
N ILE A 389 -17.61 -33.22 0.74
CA ILE A 389 -17.48 -33.42 2.18
C ILE A 389 -18.28 -32.38 2.95
N SER A 390 -18.20 -31.12 2.53
CA SER A 390 -18.91 -30.04 3.20
C SER A 390 -19.12 -28.82 2.30
N ARG A 391 -20.13 -28.03 2.64
CA ARG A 391 -20.36 -26.68 2.08
C ARG A 391 -20.22 -25.68 3.21
N LEU A 392 -19.30 -24.74 3.05
CA LEU A 392 -18.96 -23.74 4.06
C LEU A 392 -19.25 -22.35 3.50
N PRO A 393 -19.82 -21.40 4.26
CA PRO A 393 -19.92 -20.04 3.79
C PRO A 393 -18.53 -19.36 3.70
N ASP A 394 -18.30 -18.59 2.66
CA ASP A 394 -17.13 -17.74 2.40
C ASP A 394 -17.25 -16.41 3.17
N GLU A 395 -16.18 -15.60 3.26
CA GLU A 395 -16.22 -14.35 4.04
C GLU A 395 -17.28 -13.32 3.55
N LEU A 396 -17.82 -13.48 2.35
CA LEU A 396 -18.84 -12.61 1.77
C LEU A 396 -20.25 -13.27 1.73
N GLY A 397 -20.38 -14.49 2.24
CA GLY A 397 -21.62 -15.26 2.26
C GLY A 397 -21.88 -16.13 1.01
N SER A 398 -20.96 -16.20 0.04
CA SER A 398 -21.00 -17.22 -1.01
C SER A 398 -20.66 -18.60 -0.44
N THR A 399 -20.90 -19.67 -1.20
CA THR A 399 -20.59 -21.03 -0.76
C THR A 399 -19.20 -21.46 -1.25
N LEU A 400 -18.39 -21.96 -0.32
CA LEU A 400 -17.19 -22.77 -0.57
C LEU A 400 -17.57 -24.24 -0.50
N VAL A 401 -17.02 -25.04 -1.40
CA VAL A 401 -17.23 -26.48 -1.47
C VAL A 401 -15.92 -27.18 -1.14
N LEU A 402 -15.93 -27.98 -0.08
CA LEU A 402 -14.83 -28.89 0.24
C LEU A 402 -15.14 -30.25 -0.38
N VAL A 403 -14.25 -30.71 -1.25
CA VAL A 403 -14.40 -31.99 -1.94
C VAL A 403 -13.24 -32.91 -1.63
N ARG A 404 -13.55 -34.20 -1.58
CA ARG A 404 -12.59 -35.30 -1.54
C ARG A 404 -12.50 -35.92 -2.91
N LEU A 405 -11.32 -35.89 -3.51
CA LEU A 405 -11.03 -36.51 -4.80
C LEU A 405 -10.40 -37.87 -4.56
N THR A 406 -10.92 -38.91 -5.22
CA THR A 406 -10.32 -40.25 -5.24
C THR A 406 -9.77 -40.48 -6.64
N ILE A 407 -8.50 -40.87 -6.73
CA ILE A 407 -7.84 -41.24 -7.98
C ILE A 407 -7.68 -42.74 -7.96
N ASP A 408 -8.28 -43.40 -8.94
CA ASP A 408 -8.14 -44.84 -9.15
C ASP A 408 -6.91 -45.18 -10.01
#